data_AF-A0A428S9Q5-F1
#
_entry.id   AF-A0A428S9Q5-F1
#
_cell.length_a   1.000
_cell.length_b   1.000
_cell.length_c   1.000
_cell.angle_alpha   90.00
_cell.angle_beta   90.00
_cell.angle_gamma   90.00
#
_symmetry.space_group_name_H-M   'P 1'
#
loop_
_entity.id
_entity.type
_entity.pdbx_description
1 polymer ?
#
loop_
_entity_poly.entity_id
_entity_poly.type
_entity_poly.pdbx_seq_one_letter_code
_entity_poly.pdbx_strand_id
1 'polypeptide(L)'
;MKFSLCLVSLLPVAFALPAGTKDESVSKRQSANTVTDQLLFSVSLPTFTARRNARDPPTLIWDSDGCTSSPDNPFGFPFVPACNRHDFGYHNYRAQSRFTVSGKARIDSNFKTDLYYQCESVSVSGVCRALADVYYAAVRAFGGDDATPGKRSDSELVKEYEEKVAIYNKLVEEAQEKGELPRLD
;
A
#
# COMPACT_ATOMS: atom_id res chain seq x y z
N MET A 1 -9.98 64.72 -72.83
CA MET A 1 -10.16 64.38 -71.40
C MET A 1 -10.01 62.87 -71.29
N LYS A 2 -8.94 62.37 -70.68
CA LYS A 2 -8.66 60.92 -70.54
C LYS A 2 -9.25 60.46 -69.22
N PHE A 3 -10.28 59.61 -69.25
CA PHE A 3 -10.79 58.93 -68.07
C PHE A 3 -10.18 57.53 -68.00
N SER A 4 -9.25 57.35 -67.05
CA SER A 4 -8.85 56.02 -66.57
C SER A 4 -9.91 55.55 -65.58
N LEU A 5 -10.44 54.34 -65.76
CA LEU A 5 -11.22 53.64 -64.75
C LEU A 5 -10.44 52.41 -64.30
N CYS A 6 -9.92 52.46 -63.08
CA CYS A 6 -9.23 51.37 -62.41
C CYS A 6 -10.22 50.27 -62.02
N LEU A 7 -9.95 49.03 -62.42
CA LEU A 7 -10.57 47.84 -61.82
C LEU A 7 -10.07 47.70 -60.38
N VAL A 8 -10.98 47.74 -59.41
CA VAL A 8 -10.69 47.38 -58.01
C VAL A 8 -11.10 45.93 -57.81
N SER A 9 -10.12 45.03 -57.73
CA SER A 9 -10.29 43.64 -57.34
C SER A 9 -10.43 43.53 -55.82
N LEU A 10 -11.60 43.13 -55.33
CA LEU A 10 -11.83 42.78 -53.92
C LEU A 10 -11.35 41.33 -53.67
N LEU A 11 -10.25 41.18 -52.94
CA LEU A 11 -9.80 39.91 -52.37
C LEU A 11 -10.51 39.68 -51.02
N PRO A 12 -11.12 38.52 -50.77
CA PRO A 12 -11.61 38.17 -49.45
C PRO A 12 -10.43 37.79 -48.55
N VAL A 13 -10.19 38.57 -47.49
CA VAL A 13 -9.27 38.19 -46.42
C VAL A 13 -9.97 37.14 -45.56
N ALA A 14 -9.66 35.87 -45.79
CA ALA A 14 -10.04 34.78 -44.90
C ALA A 14 -9.17 34.86 -43.63
N PHE A 15 -9.77 35.28 -42.52
CA PHE A 15 -9.17 35.12 -41.20
C PHE A 15 -9.19 33.62 -40.83
N ALA A 16 -8.08 32.94 -41.06
CA ALA A 16 -7.84 31.63 -40.47
C ALA A 16 -7.55 31.82 -38.97
N LEU A 17 -8.55 31.57 -38.13
CA LEU A 17 -8.34 31.32 -36.70
C LEU A 17 -7.49 30.05 -36.57
N PRO A 18 -6.39 30.04 -35.80
CA PRO A 18 -5.80 28.78 -35.40
C PRO A 18 -6.82 28.13 -34.45
N ALA A 19 -7.53 27.12 -34.95
CA ALA A 19 -8.14 26.13 -34.08
C ALA A 19 -6.98 25.46 -33.35
N GLY A 20 -6.62 26.00 -32.20
CA GLY A 20 -5.75 25.35 -31.24
C GLY A 20 -6.47 24.08 -30.80
N THR A 21 -6.28 23.00 -31.54
CA THR A 21 -6.38 21.66 -30.99
C THR A 21 -5.28 21.57 -29.95
N LYS A 22 -5.59 22.04 -28.73
CA LYS A 22 -4.99 21.45 -27.56
C LYS A 22 -5.45 20.00 -27.61
N ASP A 23 -4.61 19.19 -28.22
CA ASP A 23 -4.56 17.77 -27.92
C ASP A 23 -4.44 17.69 -26.39
N GLU A 24 -5.57 17.59 -25.71
CA GLU A 24 -5.65 17.19 -24.30
C GLU A 24 -5.34 15.68 -24.18
N SER A 25 -4.39 15.19 -24.95
CA SER A 25 -3.71 13.92 -24.71
C SER A 25 -2.65 14.08 -23.61
N VAL A 26 -2.90 14.96 -22.64
CA VAL A 26 -2.29 14.84 -21.31
C VAL A 26 -2.97 13.64 -20.69
N SER A 27 -2.47 12.44 -21.01
CA SER A 27 -2.52 11.32 -20.08
C SER A 27 -2.11 11.93 -18.75
N LYS A 28 -3.07 12.13 -17.84
CA LYS A 28 -2.81 12.66 -16.50
C LYS A 28 -1.75 11.73 -15.94
N ARG A 29 -0.48 12.16 -15.89
CA ARG A 29 0.54 11.51 -15.08
C ARG A 29 -0.03 11.53 -13.67
N GLN A 30 -0.61 10.41 -13.27
CA GLN A 30 -1.18 10.24 -11.96
C GLN A 30 -0.05 10.55 -10.97
N SER A 31 -0.32 11.42 -9.99
CA SER A 31 0.73 11.79 -9.03
C SER A 31 1.28 10.55 -8.35
N ALA A 32 2.56 10.53 -7.99
CA ALA A 32 3.17 9.40 -7.30
C ALA A 32 2.37 8.99 -6.04
N ASN A 33 1.82 9.98 -5.32
CA ASN A 33 0.93 9.76 -4.17
C ASN A 33 -0.34 9.00 -4.57
N THR A 34 -0.99 9.40 -5.67
CA THR A 34 -2.22 8.73 -6.14
C THR A 34 -1.94 7.30 -6.62
N VAL A 35 -0.79 7.04 -7.27
CA VAL A 35 -0.41 5.66 -7.65
C VAL A 35 -0.09 4.82 -6.41
N THR A 36 0.61 5.40 -5.43
CA THR A 36 0.90 4.74 -4.14
C THR A 36 -0.39 4.34 -3.43
N ASP A 37 -1.34 5.26 -3.32
CA ASP A 37 -2.62 5.00 -2.65
C ASP A 37 -3.48 3.98 -3.40
N GLN A 38 -3.46 4.00 -4.74
CA GLN A 38 -4.13 2.98 -5.55
C GLN A 38 -3.55 1.59 -5.28
N LEU A 39 -2.21 1.47 -5.28
CA LEU A 39 -1.50 0.21 -5.05
C LEU A 39 -1.67 -0.32 -3.62
N LEU A 40 -1.82 0.57 -2.64
CA LEU A 40 -2.07 0.19 -1.25
C LEU A 40 -3.53 -0.24 -1.03
N PHE A 41 -4.49 0.56 -1.48
CA PHE A 41 -5.86 0.51 -0.94
C PHE A 41 -6.94 0.18 -1.97
N SER A 42 -6.60 0.08 -3.25
CA SER A 42 -7.60 -0.10 -4.32
C SER A 42 -7.36 -1.32 -5.21
N VAL A 43 -6.22 -1.99 -5.05
CA VAL A 43 -5.92 -3.24 -5.77
C VAL A 43 -5.85 -4.41 -4.81
N SER A 44 -6.16 -5.60 -5.32
CA SER A 44 -5.98 -6.84 -4.58
C SER A 44 -4.51 -7.11 -4.29
N LEU A 45 -4.23 -7.91 -3.26
CA LEU A 45 -2.86 -8.30 -2.91
C LEU A 45 -2.12 -9.00 -4.08
N PRO A 46 -2.73 -9.94 -4.83
CA PRO A 46 -2.09 -10.52 -6.01
C PRO A 46 -1.72 -9.49 -7.08
N THR A 47 -2.59 -8.53 -7.34
CA THR A 47 -2.29 -7.44 -8.28
C THR A 47 -1.12 -6.61 -7.77
N PHE A 48 -1.11 -6.22 -6.49
CA PHE A 48 0.03 -5.52 -5.89
C PHE A 48 1.33 -6.33 -6.02
N THR A 49 1.31 -7.63 -5.71
CA THR A 49 2.48 -8.51 -5.83
C THR A 49 3.00 -8.55 -7.27
N ALA A 50 2.13 -8.63 -8.28
CA ALA A 50 2.55 -8.58 -9.67
C ALA A 50 3.23 -7.24 -10.01
N ARG A 51 2.68 -6.12 -9.53
CA ARG A 51 3.26 -4.77 -9.73
C ARG A 51 4.61 -4.61 -9.03
N ARG A 52 4.75 -5.15 -7.81
CA ARG A 52 6.01 -5.18 -7.06
C ARG A 52 7.07 -5.98 -7.79
N ASN A 53 6.75 -7.19 -8.26
CA ASN A 53 7.70 -8.04 -8.95
C ASN A 53 8.19 -7.40 -10.26
N ALA A 54 7.34 -6.62 -10.93
CA ALA A 54 7.69 -5.83 -12.10
C ALA A 54 8.37 -4.49 -11.77
N ARG A 55 8.43 -4.08 -10.49
CA ARG A 55 8.84 -2.75 -10.02
C ARG A 55 8.17 -1.62 -10.82
N ASP A 56 6.86 -1.73 -11.04
CA ASP A 56 6.11 -0.83 -11.92
C ASP A 56 5.04 0.00 -11.16
N PRO A 57 5.15 1.35 -11.13
CA PRO A 57 6.16 2.15 -11.83
C PRO A 57 7.52 2.15 -11.12
N PRO A 58 8.63 2.28 -11.86
CA PRO A 58 9.98 2.27 -11.30
C PRO A 58 10.31 3.50 -10.45
N THR A 59 9.43 4.52 -10.49
CA THR A 59 9.58 5.77 -9.74
C THR A 59 9.16 5.64 -8.27
N LEU A 60 8.53 4.54 -7.87
CA LEU A 60 8.16 4.27 -6.47
C LEU A 60 9.21 3.41 -5.79
N ILE A 61 9.23 3.46 -4.46
CA ILE A 61 10.16 2.68 -3.65
C ILE A 61 9.59 1.27 -3.45
N TRP A 62 10.28 0.27 -3.98
CA TRP A 62 9.88 -1.14 -3.94
C TRP A 62 10.75 -2.01 -3.01
N ASP A 63 11.78 -1.42 -2.41
CA ASP A 63 12.65 -2.11 -1.46
C ASP A 63 11.87 -2.49 -0.20
N SER A 64 12.20 -3.63 0.38
CA SER A 64 11.47 -4.22 1.51
C SER A 64 12.27 -5.41 2.03
N ASP A 65 12.39 -5.48 3.36
CA ASP A 65 12.97 -6.61 4.09
C ASP A 65 11.91 -7.71 4.37
N GLY A 66 10.67 -7.48 3.96
CA GLY A 66 9.58 -8.42 4.13
C GLY A 66 9.23 -8.51 5.60
N CYS A 67 9.16 -9.72 6.15
CA CYS A 67 8.77 -9.90 7.56
C CYS A 67 9.99 -10.00 8.50
N THR A 68 11.21 -9.63 8.08
CA THR A 68 12.42 -9.81 8.89
C THR A 68 12.36 -9.11 10.25
N SER A 69 11.73 -7.94 10.32
CA SER A 69 11.57 -7.16 11.56
C SER A 69 10.24 -7.45 12.29
N SER A 70 9.52 -8.50 11.89
CA SER A 70 8.20 -8.88 12.44
C SER A 70 8.33 -9.94 13.56
N PRO A 71 7.27 -10.16 14.37
CA PRO A 71 7.22 -11.28 15.31
C PRO A 71 7.48 -12.64 14.63
N ASP A 72 7.98 -13.62 15.37
CA ASP A 72 8.31 -14.93 14.82
C ASP A 72 7.09 -15.61 14.17
N ASN A 73 7.34 -16.31 13.06
CA ASN A 73 6.35 -17.09 12.32
C ASN A 73 6.85 -18.53 12.15
N PRO A 74 6.89 -19.30 13.25
CA PRO A 74 7.53 -20.62 13.27
C PRO A 74 6.80 -21.66 12.42
N PHE A 75 5.51 -21.45 12.13
CA PHE A 75 4.70 -22.34 11.30
C PHE A 75 4.71 -21.97 9.81
N GLY A 76 5.46 -20.93 9.42
CA GLY A 76 5.66 -20.57 8.01
C GLY A 76 4.40 -20.08 7.31
N PHE A 77 3.50 -19.37 8.01
CA PHE A 77 2.32 -18.76 7.37
C PHE A 77 2.75 -17.78 6.27
N PRO A 78 2.02 -17.67 5.14
CA PRO A 78 2.49 -16.97 3.93
C PRO A 78 2.35 -15.43 4.03
N PHE A 79 2.95 -14.81 5.04
CA PHE A 79 2.80 -13.37 5.34
C PHE A 79 3.68 -12.44 4.52
N VAL A 80 4.70 -12.97 3.83
CA VAL A 80 5.65 -12.15 3.05
C VAL A 80 4.96 -11.18 2.07
N PRO A 81 3.94 -11.57 1.28
CA PRO A 81 3.26 -10.62 0.39
C PRO A 81 2.57 -9.47 1.15
N ALA A 82 2.05 -9.71 2.36
CA ALA A 82 1.44 -8.68 3.20
C ALA A 82 2.50 -7.71 3.74
N CYS A 83 3.60 -8.22 4.29
CA CYS A 83 4.72 -7.41 4.79
C CYS A 83 5.29 -6.55 3.66
N ASN A 84 5.43 -7.14 2.48
CA ASN A 84 5.86 -6.46 1.26
C ASN A 84 5.01 -5.24 0.88
N ARG A 85 3.69 -5.28 1.12
CA ARG A 85 2.79 -4.15 0.85
C ARG A 85 2.80 -3.12 1.97
N HIS A 86 3.00 -3.57 3.21
CA HIS A 86 3.19 -2.70 4.37
C HIS A 86 4.45 -1.83 4.23
N ASP A 87 5.59 -2.45 3.91
CA ASP A 87 6.87 -1.77 3.67
C ASP A 87 6.77 -0.74 2.54
N PHE A 88 6.11 -1.13 1.44
CA PHE A 88 5.85 -0.23 0.32
C PHE A 88 5.11 1.03 0.79
N GLY A 89 4.09 0.87 1.64
CA GLY A 89 3.36 2.00 2.21
C GLY A 89 4.25 2.88 3.07
N TYR A 90 5.00 2.28 3.99
CA TYR A 90 5.89 2.97 4.91
C TYR A 90 6.99 3.76 4.17
N HIS A 91 7.69 3.13 3.23
CA HIS A 91 8.76 3.79 2.48
C HIS A 91 8.23 4.92 1.59
N ASN A 92 7.16 4.68 0.83
CA ASN A 92 6.65 5.70 -0.08
C ASN A 92 5.99 6.86 0.67
N TYR A 93 5.25 6.63 1.75
CA TYR A 93 4.69 7.73 2.55
C TYR A 93 5.76 8.61 3.19
N ARG A 94 6.88 8.01 3.64
CA ARG A 94 8.04 8.75 4.16
C ARG A 94 8.69 9.60 3.07
N ALA A 95 9.00 9.00 1.91
CA ALA A 95 9.59 9.71 0.78
C ALA A 95 8.68 10.81 0.20
N GLN A 96 7.37 10.67 0.39
CA GLN A 96 6.35 11.64 -0.02
C GLN A 96 6.01 12.66 1.08
N SER A 97 6.77 12.68 2.18
CA SER A 97 6.61 13.61 3.32
C SER A 97 5.20 13.64 3.90
N ARG A 98 4.52 12.49 3.91
CA ARG A 98 3.13 12.35 4.37
C ARG A 98 2.90 11.17 5.30
N PHE A 99 3.97 10.69 5.94
CA PHE A 99 3.89 9.65 6.98
C PHE A 99 3.37 10.26 8.29
N THR A 100 2.05 10.39 8.38
CA THR A 100 1.33 10.85 9.58
C THR A 100 0.80 9.67 10.39
N VAL A 101 0.40 9.89 11.64
CA VAL A 101 -0.27 8.88 12.48
C VAL A 101 -1.49 8.27 11.78
N SER A 102 -2.30 9.09 11.10
CA SER A 102 -3.47 8.62 10.35
C SER A 102 -3.08 7.83 9.09
N GLY A 103 -2.06 8.26 8.37
CA GLY A 103 -1.51 7.54 7.21
C GLY A 103 -0.97 6.18 7.61
N LYS A 104 -0.17 6.14 8.68
CA LYS A 104 0.34 4.92 9.30
C LYS A 104 -0.79 3.97 9.71
N ALA A 105 -1.79 4.47 10.46
CA ALA A 105 -2.91 3.64 10.90
C ALA A 105 -3.68 3.01 9.73
N ARG A 106 -3.81 3.73 8.61
CA ARG A 106 -4.43 3.22 7.39
C ARG A 106 -3.58 2.14 6.71
N ILE A 107 -2.26 2.29 6.69
CA ILE A 107 -1.33 1.28 6.16
C ILE A 107 -1.34 0.03 7.05
N ASP A 108 -1.26 0.19 8.37
CA ASP A 108 -1.30 -0.92 9.34
C ASP A 108 -2.63 -1.69 9.25
N SER A 109 -3.75 -0.98 9.08
CA SER A 109 -5.08 -1.61 8.90
C SER A 109 -5.14 -2.42 7.59
N ASN A 110 -4.58 -1.89 6.51
CA ASN A 110 -4.49 -2.59 5.23
C ASN A 110 -3.59 -3.83 5.31
N PHE A 111 -2.51 -3.76 6.08
CA PHE A 111 -1.65 -4.90 6.38
C PHE A 111 -2.40 -6.01 7.11
N LYS A 112 -3.23 -5.68 8.11
CA LYS A 112 -4.11 -6.68 8.74
C LYS A 112 -5.03 -7.36 7.73
N THR A 113 -5.65 -6.60 6.83
CA THR A 113 -6.49 -7.16 5.77
C THR A 113 -5.71 -8.14 4.88
N ASP A 114 -4.47 -7.82 4.51
CA ASP A 114 -3.62 -8.72 3.71
C ASP A 114 -3.20 -9.98 4.45
N LEU A 115 -2.83 -9.86 5.72
CA LEU A 115 -2.50 -11.01 6.54
C LEU A 115 -3.70 -11.96 6.64
N TYR A 116 -4.90 -11.40 6.83
CA TYR A 116 -6.14 -12.18 6.87
C TYR A 116 -6.45 -12.85 5.54
N TYR A 117 -6.22 -12.15 4.42
CA TYR A 117 -6.35 -12.73 3.08
C TYR A 117 -5.40 -13.92 2.88
N GLN A 118 -4.15 -13.80 3.33
CA GLN A 118 -3.19 -14.90 3.26
C GLN A 118 -3.67 -16.13 4.04
N CYS A 119 -4.32 -15.92 5.19
CA CYS A 119 -4.87 -16.98 6.01
C CYS A 119 -6.07 -17.73 5.40
N GLU A 120 -6.71 -17.22 4.34
CA GLU A 120 -7.83 -17.91 3.69
C GLU A 120 -7.41 -19.22 3.01
N SER A 121 -6.13 -19.33 2.63
CA SER A 121 -5.56 -20.50 1.97
C SER A 121 -4.90 -21.50 2.92
N VAL A 122 -4.89 -21.21 4.23
CA VAL A 122 -4.19 -22.00 5.25
C VAL A 122 -5.16 -22.95 5.95
N SER A 123 -4.80 -24.22 6.12
CA SER A 123 -5.63 -25.24 6.77
C SER A 123 -6.01 -24.87 8.21
N VAL A 124 -5.07 -24.34 8.98
CA VAL A 124 -5.26 -23.82 10.34
C VAL A 124 -5.53 -22.31 10.34
N SER A 125 -6.51 -21.88 9.54
CA SER A 125 -6.81 -20.45 9.33
C SER A 125 -7.05 -19.66 10.62
N GLY A 126 -7.57 -20.32 11.67
CA GLY A 126 -7.77 -19.70 12.98
C GLY A 126 -6.46 -19.29 13.65
N VAL A 127 -5.48 -20.20 13.69
CA VAL A 127 -4.14 -19.91 14.25
C VAL A 127 -3.40 -18.90 13.39
N CYS A 128 -3.50 -19.02 12.06
CA CYS A 128 -2.94 -18.03 11.14
C CYS A 128 -3.49 -16.62 11.42
N ARG A 129 -4.81 -16.46 11.56
CA ARG A 129 -5.42 -15.16 11.87
C ARG A 129 -5.02 -14.64 13.26
N ALA A 130 -4.80 -15.53 14.23
CA ALA A 130 -4.28 -15.13 15.52
C ALA A 130 -2.85 -14.58 15.43
N LEU A 131 -1.96 -15.19 14.62
CA LEU A 131 -0.65 -14.60 14.36
C LEU A 131 -0.76 -13.29 13.57
N ALA A 132 -1.71 -13.18 12.64
CA ALA A 132 -1.98 -11.93 11.93
C ALA A 132 -2.38 -10.79 12.88
N ASP A 133 -3.17 -11.09 13.91
CA ASP A 133 -3.51 -10.16 14.98
C ASP A 133 -2.27 -9.72 15.78
N VAL A 134 -1.34 -10.64 16.07
CA VAL A 134 -0.06 -10.32 16.72
C VAL A 134 0.77 -9.37 15.86
N TYR A 135 0.90 -9.66 14.57
CA TYR A 135 1.63 -8.83 13.61
C TYR A 135 1.04 -7.41 13.53
N TYR A 136 -0.29 -7.31 13.45
CA TYR A 136 -0.99 -6.03 13.43
C TYR A 136 -0.78 -5.23 14.72
N ALA A 137 -0.90 -5.88 15.88
CA ALA A 137 -0.66 -5.24 17.16
C ALA A 137 0.80 -4.77 17.29
N ALA A 138 1.77 -5.56 16.81
CA ALA A 138 3.18 -5.22 16.81
C ALA A 138 3.49 -3.96 16.00
N VAL A 139 2.98 -3.83 14.75
CA VAL A 139 3.24 -2.63 13.95
C VAL A 139 2.60 -1.37 14.54
N ARG A 140 1.48 -1.52 15.26
CA ARG A 140 0.88 -0.40 16.02
C ARG A 140 1.69 -0.04 17.26
N ALA A 141 2.19 -1.04 17.97
CA ALA A 141 2.93 -0.87 19.22
C ALA A 141 4.39 -0.41 19.02
N PHE A 142 5.04 -0.83 17.95
CA PHE A 142 6.50 -0.64 17.80
C PHE A 142 6.95 -0.16 16.41
N GLY A 143 6.06 -0.18 15.42
CA GLY A 143 6.38 0.30 14.07
C GLY A 143 6.23 1.80 13.96
N GLY A 144 7.06 2.44 13.13
CA GLY A 144 6.81 3.79 12.60
C GLY A 144 6.72 4.92 13.63
N ASP A 145 7.58 4.91 14.65
CA ASP A 145 7.64 5.96 15.69
C ASP A 145 7.97 7.35 15.14
N ASP A 146 8.45 7.44 13.90
CA ASP A 146 8.70 8.66 13.14
C ASP A 146 7.44 9.27 12.49
N ALA A 147 6.27 8.63 12.61
CA ALA A 147 5.01 9.15 12.07
C ALA A 147 4.59 10.44 12.78
N THR A 148 4.33 11.51 12.04
CA THR A 148 3.97 12.84 12.60
C THR A 148 2.53 12.90 13.12
N PRO A 149 2.24 13.58 14.26
CA PRO A 149 3.12 14.42 15.09
C PRO A 149 3.99 13.67 16.12
N GLY A 150 4.25 12.36 15.94
CA GLY A 150 4.98 11.50 16.86
C GLY A 150 4.04 10.64 17.70
N LYS A 151 4.49 9.46 18.09
CA LYS A 151 3.73 8.56 18.96
C LYS A 151 3.76 9.06 20.42
N ARG A 152 2.59 9.21 21.05
CA ARG A 152 2.52 9.35 22.52
C ARG A 152 2.87 7.98 23.13
N SER A 153 3.62 7.93 24.24
CA SER A 153 3.91 6.65 24.89
C SER A 153 2.59 5.97 25.23
N ASP A 154 2.34 4.83 24.57
CA ASP A 154 1.04 4.21 24.58
C ASP A 154 1.14 2.82 25.18
N SER A 155 1.08 2.79 26.52
CA SER A 155 1.06 1.54 27.29
C SER A 155 -0.12 0.64 26.92
N GLU A 156 -1.18 1.18 26.31
CA GLU A 156 -2.35 0.42 25.92
C GLU A 156 -2.08 -0.44 24.69
N LEU A 157 -1.32 0.08 23.72
CA LEU A 157 -0.92 -0.69 22.53
C LEU A 157 0.02 -1.85 22.86
N VAL A 158 0.89 -1.67 23.86
CA VAL A 158 1.77 -2.75 24.33
C VAL A 158 0.93 -3.84 25.01
N LYS A 159 -0.04 -3.47 25.84
CA LYS A 159 -0.98 -4.43 26.44
C LYS A 159 -1.81 -5.16 25.40
N GLU A 160 -2.29 -4.46 24.35
CA GLU A 160 -2.99 -5.07 23.22
C GLU A 160 -2.10 -6.12 22.54
N TYR A 161 -0.82 -5.81 22.29
CA TYR A 161 0.14 -6.75 21.73
C TYR A 161 0.33 -7.99 22.61
N GLU A 162 0.56 -7.81 23.92
CA GLU A 162 0.72 -8.92 24.87
C GLU A 162 -0.53 -9.81 24.93
N GLU A 163 -1.72 -9.21 24.90
CA GLU A 163 -2.99 -9.95 24.83
C GLU A 163 -3.08 -10.78 23.55
N LYS A 164 -2.72 -10.23 22.39
CA LYS A 164 -2.73 -10.97 21.13
C LYS A 164 -1.73 -12.13 21.13
N VAL A 165 -0.55 -11.94 21.71
CA VAL A 165 0.45 -13.00 21.87
C VAL A 165 -0.11 -14.14 22.73
N ALA A 166 -0.76 -13.82 23.85
CA ALA A 166 -1.36 -14.82 24.73
C ALA A 166 -2.48 -15.61 24.01
N ILE A 167 -3.32 -14.94 23.23
CA ILE A 167 -4.38 -15.59 22.43
C ILE A 167 -3.76 -16.52 21.37
N TYR A 168 -2.75 -16.04 20.64
CA TYR A 168 -2.05 -16.85 19.63
C TYR A 168 -1.44 -18.11 20.25
N ASN A 169 -0.71 -17.98 21.37
CA ASN A 169 -0.08 -19.11 22.04
C ASN A 169 -1.11 -20.16 22.49
N LYS A 170 -2.23 -19.71 23.07
CA LYS A 170 -3.31 -20.62 23.45
C LYS A 170 -3.88 -21.38 22.25
N LEU A 171 -4.10 -20.71 21.12
CA LEU A 171 -4.63 -21.35 19.91
C LEU A 171 -3.63 -22.31 19.27
N VAL A 172 -2.33 -22.02 19.37
CA VAL A 172 -1.27 -22.94 18.96
C VAL A 172 -1.30 -24.21 19.81
N GLU A 173 -1.38 -24.09 21.14
CA GLU A 173 -1.47 -25.24 22.05
C GLU A 173 -2.69 -26.12 21.70
N GLU A 174 -3.87 -25.51 21.56
CA GLU A 174 -5.10 -26.24 21.19
C GLU A 174 -5.00 -26.95 19.84
N ALA A 175 -4.37 -26.31 18.84
CA ALA A 175 -4.16 -26.91 17.52
C ALA A 175 -3.12 -28.06 17.57
N GLN A 176 -2.07 -27.93 18.37
CA GLN A 176 -1.07 -28.99 18.59
C GLN A 176 -1.66 -30.20 19.33
N GLU A 177 -2.55 -29.99 20.30
CA GLU A 177 -3.27 -31.07 20.99
C GLU A 177 -4.18 -31.86 20.05
N LYS A 178 -4.78 -31.18 19.07
CA LYS A 178 -5.62 -31.80 18.03
C LYS A 178 -4.81 -32.44 16.89
N GLY A 179 -3.48 -32.26 16.88
CA GLY A 179 -2.61 -32.72 15.81
C GLY A 179 -2.74 -31.92 14.50
N GLU A 180 -3.29 -30.71 14.56
CA GLU A 180 -3.46 -29.79 13.42
C GLU A 180 -2.17 -29.00 13.14
N LEU A 181 -1.32 -28.81 14.16
CA LEU A 181 0.00 -28.19 14.06
C LEU A 181 1.09 -29.09 14.67
N PRO A 182 2.33 -29.04 14.13
CA PRO A 182 3.45 -29.74 14.74
C PRO A 182 3.83 -29.10 16.08
N ARG A 183 4.38 -29.91 16.99
CA ARG A 183 5.05 -29.39 18.18
C ARG A 183 6.40 -28.81 17.78
N LEU A 184 6.65 -27.59 18.22
CA LEU A 184 7.95 -26.93 18.08
C LEU A 184 8.79 -27.39 19.28
N ASP A 185 9.99 -27.87 19.00
CA ASP A 185 10.97 -28.39 19.96
C ASP A 185 11.79 -27.29 20.65
#